data_AF-A0A0U3KK46-F1
#
_entry.id   AF-A0A0U3KK46-F1
#
_cell.length_a   1.000
_cell.length_b   1.000
_cell.length_c   1.000
_cell.angle_alpha   90.00
_cell.angle_beta   90.00
_cell.angle_gamma   90.00
#
_symmetry.space_group_name_H-M   'P 1'
#
loop_
_entity.id
_entity.type
_entity.pdbx_description
1 polymer ?
#
loop_
_entity_poly.entity_id
_entity_poly.type
_entity_poly.pdbx_seq_one_letter_code
_entity_poly.pdbx_strand_id
1 'polypeptide(L)'
;MSAYRRPDVEIATFLDDEGRPVPYGTLQGDPPEEAYSRCAHPERFEPVVAVARALLEHLVATYEVERRDDVVDGRPTTVLTPAGGGAVLRLQIGGGPLPDARVAAGFRFEDIWPDCGCDACDDDVADLLDDLEHTVLSIVEGRLSEWREVPARDGSAAWTIHQRIEGPLGHDGGWWNHKAPFPAELPDEPHRWPAWHRRS
;
A
#
# COMPACT_ATOMS: atom_id res chain seq x y z
N MET A 1 -10.67 -3.91 -24.12
CA MET A 1 -10.57 -3.87 -22.65
C MET A 1 -10.00 -2.51 -22.26
N SER A 2 -10.62 -1.83 -21.30
CA SER A 2 -10.19 -0.48 -20.88
C SER A 2 -9.01 -0.55 -19.93
N ALA A 3 -8.06 0.38 -20.07
CA ALA A 3 -7.10 0.66 -19.01
C ALA A 3 -7.87 1.12 -17.75
N TYR A 4 -7.26 0.94 -16.58
CA TYR A 4 -7.75 1.54 -15.35
C TYR A 4 -7.87 3.06 -15.53
N ARG A 5 -8.91 3.64 -14.93
CA ARG A 5 -9.13 5.07 -14.88
C ARG A 5 -9.53 5.44 -13.46
N ARG A 6 -8.76 6.35 -12.85
CA ARG A 6 -9.10 6.93 -11.54
C ARG A 6 -10.51 7.53 -11.58
N PRO A 7 -11.36 7.26 -10.57
CA PRO A 7 -12.63 7.97 -10.42
C PRO A 7 -12.40 9.47 -10.25
N ASP A 8 -13.39 10.28 -10.59
CA ASP A 8 -13.34 11.71 -10.28
C ASP A 8 -13.49 11.88 -8.77
N VAL A 9 -12.44 12.38 -8.10
CA VAL A 9 -12.38 12.57 -6.65
C VAL A 9 -12.05 14.02 -6.35
N GLU A 10 -12.79 14.61 -5.41
CA GLU A 10 -12.55 15.98 -4.96
C GLU A 10 -11.44 16.00 -3.91
N ILE A 11 -10.38 16.76 -4.18
CA ILE A 11 -9.34 17.08 -3.19
C ILE A 11 -9.71 18.44 -2.59
N ALA A 12 -10.32 18.40 -1.40
CA ALA A 12 -10.83 19.59 -0.74
C ALA A 12 -9.71 20.42 -0.10
N THR A 13 -9.95 21.74 0.00
CA THR A 13 -9.14 22.63 0.85
C THR A 13 -9.73 22.67 2.25
N PHE A 14 -8.91 22.39 3.25
CA PHE A 14 -9.29 22.43 4.66
C PHE A 14 -8.85 23.73 5.31
N LEU A 15 -9.59 24.19 6.32
CA LEU A 15 -9.33 25.44 7.02
C LEU A 15 -8.97 25.19 8.49
N ASP A 16 -8.00 25.93 9.02
CA ASP A 16 -7.66 25.95 10.44
C ASP A 16 -8.72 26.69 11.29
N ASP A 17 -8.51 26.71 12.60
CA ASP A 17 -9.41 27.37 13.56
C ASP A 17 -9.53 28.89 13.33
N GLU A 18 -8.58 29.50 12.62
CA GLU A 18 -8.61 30.91 12.21
C GLU A 18 -9.22 31.12 10.81
N GLY A 19 -9.69 30.06 10.16
CA GLY A 19 -10.30 30.09 8.83
C GLY A 19 -9.30 30.22 7.68
N ARG A 20 -8.02 29.93 7.91
CA ARG A 20 -6.96 29.95 6.88
C ARG A 20 -6.77 28.56 6.29
N PRO A 21 -6.47 28.44 4.98
CA PRO A 21 -6.16 27.15 4.37
C PRO A 21 -5.00 26.44 5.06
N VAL A 22 -5.22 25.17 5.42
CA VAL A 22 -4.16 24.27 5.92
C VAL A 22 -3.35 23.79 4.70
N PRO A 23 -2.03 24.00 4.66
CA PRO A 23 -1.21 23.71 3.48
C PRO A 23 -0.72 22.25 3.47
N TYR A 24 -1.63 21.29 3.60
CA TYR A 24 -1.27 19.87 3.46
C TYR A 24 -0.56 19.59 2.13
N GLY A 25 0.49 18.77 2.15
CA GLY A 25 1.34 18.46 0.99
C GLY A 25 2.34 19.56 0.63
N THR A 26 2.35 20.68 1.36
CA THR A 26 3.24 21.83 1.15
C THR A 26 3.65 22.51 2.46
N LEU A 27 3.64 21.77 3.58
CA LEU A 27 4.03 22.27 4.89
C LEU A 27 5.45 22.84 4.85
N GLN A 28 5.64 23.99 5.50
CA GLN A 28 6.93 24.65 5.61
C GLN A 28 7.37 24.78 7.05
N GLY A 29 8.64 24.49 7.30
CA GLY A 29 9.23 24.55 8.65
C GLY A 29 8.87 23.33 9.49
N ASP A 30 9.27 23.36 10.76
CA ASP A 30 9.01 22.28 11.70
C ASP A 30 7.60 22.41 12.29
N PRO A 31 6.73 21.39 12.14
CA PRO A 31 5.43 21.39 12.79
C PRO A 31 5.57 21.44 14.32
N PRO A 32 4.63 22.07 15.03
CA PRO A 32 4.61 22.04 16.50
C PRO A 32 4.41 20.60 17.00
N GLU A 33 4.89 20.29 18.20
CA GLU A 33 4.86 18.94 18.78
C GLU A 33 3.44 18.35 18.80
N GLU A 34 2.43 19.17 19.10
CA GLU A 34 1.03 18.74 19.16
C GLU A 34 0.51 18.25 17.79
N ALA A 35 1.07 18.74 16.67
CA ALA A 35 0.65 18.34 15.33
C ALA A 35 0.99 16.88 15.01
N TYR A 36 2.01 16.30 15.65
CA TYR A 36 2.35 14.88 15.49
C TYR A 36 1.33 13.93 16.14
N SER A 37 0.51 14.43 17.06
CA SER A 37 -0.49 13.63 17.79
C SER A 37 -1.93 14.01 17.45
N ARG A 38 -2.13 14.93 16.50
CA ARG A 38 -3.43 15.44 16.09
C ARG A 38 -3.68 15.12 14.62
N CYS A 39 -4.92 14.79 14.28
CA CYS A 39 -5.41 14.69 12.91
C CYS A 39 -6.70 15.51 12.86
N ALA A 40 -6.60 16.77 12.46
CA ALA A 40 -7.74 17.69 12.45
C ALA A 40 -8.76 17.34 11.36
N HIS A 41 -8.27 16.85 10.22
CA HIS A 41 -9.07 16.60 9.02
C HIS A 41 -8.86 15.17 8.48
N PRO A 42 -9.27 14.11 9.20
CA PRO A 42 -9.15 12.74 8.70
C PRO A 42 -9.91 12.51 7.39
N GLU A 43 -10.99 13.25 7.15
CA GLU A 43 -11.79 13.20 5.93
C GLU A 43 -11.00 13.58 4.66
N ARG A 44 -9.82 14.22 4.80
CA ARG A 44 -8.93 14.51 3.66
C ARG A 44 -8.49 13.25 2.91
N PHE A 45 -8.52 12.10 3.58
CA PHE A 45 -8.12 10.82 3.02
C PHE A 45 -9.28 9.99 2.44
N GLU A 46 -10.53 10.47 2.47
CA GLU A 46 -11.66 9.79 1.81
C GLU A 46 -11.42 9.45 0.32
N PRO A 47 -10.70 10.27 -0.47
CA PRO A 47 -10.31 9.90 -1.84
C PRO A 47 -9.54 8.58 -1.93
N VAL A 48 -8.72 8.23 -0.93
CA VAL A 48 -7.96 6.96 -0.89
C VAL A 48 -8.92 5.77 -0.88
N VAL A 49 -9.97 5.83 -0.06
CA VAL A 49 -11.02 4.80 0.00
C VAL A 49 -11.75 4.68 -1.34
N ALA A 50 -12.06 5.81 -1.98
CA ALA A 50 -12.73 5.82 -3.28
C ALA A 50 -11.86 5.19 -4.39
N VAL A 51 -10.58 5.55 -4.45
CA VAL A 51 -9.62 5.00 -5.42
C VAL A 51 -9.34 3.52 -5.17
N ALA A 52 -9.15 3.11 -3.92
CA ALA A 52 -8.95 1.69 -3.57
C ALA A 52 -10.14 0.81 -4.00
N ARG A 53 -11.38 1.30 -3.84
CA ARG A 53 -12.58 0.59 -4.34
C ARG A 53 -12.59 0.49 -5.86
N ALA A 54 -12.28 1.58 -6.56
CA ALA A 54 -12.22 1.57 -8.02
C ALA A 54 -11.13 0.63 -8.55
N LEU A 55 -9.97 0.57 -7.88
CA LEU A 55 -8.92 -0.41 -8.18
C LEU A 55 -9.44 -1.84 -7.99
N LEU A 56 -10.04 -2.16 -6.85
CA LEU A 56 -10.62 -3.49 -6.61
C LEU A 56 -11.62 -3.88 -7.71
N GLU A 57 -12.55 -3.00 -8.05
CA GLU A 57 -13.52 -3.23 -9.12
C GLU A 57 -12.84 -3.46 -10.47
N HIS A 58 -11.85 -2.64 -10.81
CA HIS A 58 -11.06 -2.79 -12.02
C HIS A 58 -10.33 -4.13 -12.07
N LEU A 59 -9.68 -4.53 -10.97
CA LEU A 59 -8.92 -5.77 -10.89
C LEU A 59 -9.83 -7.00 -11.12
N VAL A 60 -10.98 -7.04 -10.44
CA VAL A 60 -11.95 -8.12 -10.58
C VAL A 60 -12.51 -8.19 -12.01
N ALA A 61 -12.78 -7.04 -12.63
CA ALA A 61 -13.31 -6.97 -13.99
C ALA A 61 -12.28 -7.31 -15.07
N THR A 62 -11.00 -7.04 -14.84
CA THR A 62 -9.95 -7.12 -15.88
C THR A 62 -9.16 -8.42 -15.84
N TYR A 63 -8.94 -8.98 -14.65
CA TYR A 63 -8.04 -10.12 -14.45
C TYR A 63 -8.76 -11.40 -14.07
N GLU A 64 -8.19 -12.53 -14.45
CA GLU A 64 -8.62 -13.87 -14.06
C GLU A 64 -8.24 -14.12 -12.60
N VAL A 65 -9.15 -13.74 -11.70
CA VAL A 65 -8.95 -13.87 -10.25
C VAL A 65 -10.15 -14.57 -9.61
N GLU A 66 -9.86 -15.38 -8.58
CA GLU A 66 -10.83 -15.78 -7.58
C GLU A 66 -10.88 -14.71 -6.50
N ARG A 67 -12.08 -14.21 -6.19
CA ARG A 67 -12.31 -13.28 -5.09
C ARG A 67 -12.89 -14.02 -3.89
N ARG A 68 -12.33 -13.76 -2.72
CA ARG A 68 -12.87 -14.17 -1.43
C ARG A 68 -12.89 -12.98 -0.48
N ASP A 69 -14.00 -12.80 0.22
CA ASP A 69 -14.11 -11.82 1.30
C ASP A 69 -13.90 -12.54 2.65
N ASP A 70 -13.14 -11.94 3.54
CA ASP A 70 -12.77 -12.45 4.87
C ASP A 70 -12.73 -11.31 5.90
N VAL A 71 -12.37 -11.64 7.13
CA VAL A 71 -12.09 -10.66 8.19
C VAL A 71 -10.70 -10.95 8.77
N VAL A 72 -9.78 -10.00 8.62
CA VAL A 72 -8.42 -10.08 9.19
C VAL A 72 -8.25 -8.93 10.16
N ASP A 73 -7.79 -9.23 11.37
CA ASP A 73 -7.61 -8.25 12.46
C ASP A 73 -8.86 -7.38 12.72
N GLY A 74 -10.05 -8.00 12.60
CA GLY A 74 -11.34 -7.33 12.80
C GLY A 74 -11.77 -6.40 11.67
N ARG A 75 -11.01 -6.32 10.57
CA ARG A 75 -11.34 -5.51 9.39
C ARG A 75 -11.81 -6.39 8.23
N PRO A 76 -12.80 -5.94 7.44
CA PRO A 76 -13.14 -6.58 6.17
C PRO A 76 -11.92 -6.61 5.24
N THR A 77 -11.62 -7.80 4.71
CA THR A 77 -10.48 -8.03 3.82
C THR A 77 -10.95 -8.74 2.56
N THR A 78 -10.64 -8.18 1.40
CA THR A 78 -10.86 -8.86 0.12
C THR A 78 -9.55 -9.48 -0.35
N VAL A 79 -9.56 -10.79 -0.57
CA VAL A 79 -8.44 -11.58 -1.09
C VAL A 79 -8.70 -11.88 -2.57
N LEU A 80 -7.75 -11.52 -3.43
CA LEU A 80 -7.73 -11.82 -4.86
C LEU A 80 -6.61 -12.81 -5.16
N THR A 81 -6.99 -14.00 -5.58
CA THR A 81 -6.06 -15.06 -5.98
C THR A 81 -6.00 -15.14 -7.51
N PRO A 82 -4.89 -14.75 -8.15
CA PRO A 82 -4.78 -14.78 -9.60
C PRO A 82 -4.60 -16.20 -10.15
N ALA A 83 -5.22 -16.46 -11.30
CA ALA A 83 -4.83 -17.58 -12.13
C ALA A 83 -3.38 -17.39 -12.63
N GLY A 84 -2.62 -18.48 -12.78
CA GLY A 84 -1.26 -18.42 -13.30
C GLY A 84 -0.15 -18.15 -12.27
N GLY A 85 -0.48 -18.10 -10.97
CA GLY A 85 0.52 -18.08 -9.90
C GLY A 85 1.17 -16.72 -9.64
N GLY A 86 0.53 -15.63 -10.07
CA GLY A 86 0.92 -14.28 -9.66
C GLY A 86 0.75 -14.04 -8.15
N ALA A 87 1.25 -12.90 -7.67
CA ALA A 87 1.13 -12.54 -6.25
C ALA A 87 -0.34 -12.48 -5.83
N VAL A 88 -0.71 -13.23 -4.78
CA VAL A 88 -2.03 -13.08 -4.13
C VAL A 88 -2.09 -11.70 -3.49
N LEU A 89 -3.17 -10.97 -3.74
CA LEU A 89 -3.34 -9.61 -3.23
C LEU A 89 -4.48 -9.56 -2.21
N ARG A 90 -4.26 -8.87 -1.09
CA ARG A 90 -5.26 -8.62 -0.06
C ARG A 90 -5.46 -7.12 0.08
N LEU A 91 -6.71 -6.66 0.01
CA LEU A 91 -7.07 -5.27 0.27
C LEU A 91 -7.93 -5.19 1.53
N GLN A 92 -7.58 -4.27 2.41
CA GLN A 92 -8.49 -3.75 3.44
C GLN A 92 -8.77 -2.30 3.08
N ILE A 93 -10.04 -1.93 2.97
CA ILE A 93 -10.44 -0.59 2.53
C ILE A 93 -11.29 0.05 3.61
N GLY A 94 -10.73 1.03 4.30
CA GLY A 94 -11.30 1.69 5.45
C GLY A 94 -11.42 0.76 6.68
N GLY A 95 -12.30 1.15 7.61
CA GLY A 95 -12.48 0.44 8.88
C GLY A 95 -11.36 0.69 9.90
N GLY A 96 -10.46 1.61 9.61
CA GLY A 96 -9.44 2.10 10.52
C GLY A 96 -9.79 3.42 11.21
N PRO A 97 -8.85 3.97 11.99
CA PRO A 97 -8.99 5.29 12.58
C PRO A 97 -8.96 6.42 11.54
N LEU A 98 -8.44 6.14 10.34
CA LEU A 98 -8.43 7.02 9.19
C LEU A 98 -9.17 6.34 8.02
N PRO A 99 -9.71 7.11 7.07
CA PRO A 99 -10.03 6.58 5.75
C PRO A 99 -8.72 6.08 5.10
N ASP A 100 -8.49 4.76 5.17
CA ASP A 100 -7.24 4.13 4.75
C ASP A 100 -7.46 3.03 3.71
N ALA A 101 -6.39 2.65 3.03
CA ALA A 101 -6.30 1.42 2.25
C ALA A 101 -5.03 0.67 2.62
N ARG A 102 -5.15 -0.61 2.95
CA ARG A 102 -4.00 -1.50 3.18
C ARG A 102 -3.92 -2.52 2.06
N VAL A 103 -2.73 -2.67 1.49
CA VAL A 103 -2.46 -3.65 0.44
C VAL A 103 -1.38 -4.59 0.93
N ALA A 104 -1.69 -5.89 0.96
CA ALA A 104 -0.68 -6.92 1.13
C ALA A 104 -0.58 -7.80 -0.11
N ALA A 105 0.62 -8.23 -0.47
CA ALA A 105 0.86 -9.04 -1.66
C ALA A 105 1.96 -10.09 -1.45
N GLY A 106 1.87 -11.18 -2.21
CA GLY A 106 2.92 -12.18 -2.29
C GLY A 106 3.22 -12.83 -0.94
N PHE A 107 4.50 -12.89 -0.57
CA PHE A 107 4.95 -13.50 0.69
C PHE A 107 4.80 -12.54 1.88
N ARG A 108 5.26 -11.29 1.71
CA ARG A 108 5.49 -10.36 2.82
C ARG A 108 5.25 -8.89 2.47
N PHE A 109 5.01 -8.52 1.21
CA PHE A 109 4.68 -7.14 0.88
C PHE A 109 3.43 -6.71 1.64
N GLU A 110 3.51 -5.59 2.33
CA GLU A 110 2.40 -4.94 3.01
C GLU A 110 2.69 -3.44 3.08
N ASP A 111 1.70 -2.64 2.73
CA ASP A 111 1.78 -1.19 2.80
C ASP A 111 0.38 -0.57 3.05
N ILE A 112 0.36 0.70 3.49
CA ILE A 112 -0.85 1.42 3.90
C ILE A 112 -0.83 2.87 3.41
N TRP A 113 -1.99 3.32 2.92
CA TRP A 113 -2.21 4.70 2.53
C TRP A 113 -3.37 5.31 3.31
N PRO A 114 -3.19 6.49 3.96
CA PRO A 114 -1.90 6.99 4.41
C PRO A 114 -1.33 6.11 5.54
N ASP A 115 0.00 6.10 5.72
CA ASP A 115 0.66 5.47 6.86
C ASP A 115 0.61 6.33 8.14
N CYS A 116 0.51 7.65 7.94
CA CYS A 116 0.38 8.67 8.97
C CYS A 116 -0.83 9.57 8.70
N GLY A 117 -1.66 9.84 9.71
CA GLY A 117 -2.78 10.80 9.57
C GLY A 117 -2.50 12.19 10.13
N CYS A 118 -1.37 12.36 10.82
CA CYS A 118 -1.20 13.52 11.69
C CYS A 118 -1.02 14.83 10.90
N ASP A 119 -1.28 15.95 11.56
CA ASP A 119 -1.20 17.28 10.97
C ASP A 119 0.26 17.72 10.70
N ALA A 120 1.24 17.01 11.26
CA ALA A 120 2.66 17.23 10.99
C ALA A 120 3.17 16.49 9.76
N CYS A 121 2.47 15.46 9.30
CA CYS A 121 2.83 14.70 8.10
C CYS A 121 2.45 15.52 6.86
N ASP A 122 3.42 15.75 5.98
CA ASP A 122 3.26 16.56 4.77
C ASP A 122 2.73 15.74 3.58
N ASP A 123 1.72 14.92 3.85
CA ASP A 123 1.12 14.07 2.82
C ASP A 123 0.30 14.91 1.84
N ASP A 124 0.69 14.85 0.57
CA ASP A 124 -0.18 15.26 -0.54
C ASP A 124 -1.10 14.08 -0.90
N VAL A 125 -2.40 14.31 -0.80
CA VAL A 125 -3.40 13.31 -1.18
C VAL A 125 -3.24 12.89 -2.64
N ALA A 126 -2.89 13.81 -3.55
CA ALA A 126 -2.68 13.45 -4.95
C ALA A 126 -1.54 12.43 -5.12
N ASP A 127 -0.42 12.65 -4.44
CA ASP A 127 0.73 11.76 -4.46
C ASP A 127 0.41 10.41 -3.81
N LEU A 128 -0.34 10.40 -2.69
CA LEU A 128 -0.82 9.16 -2.06
C LEU A 128 -1.69 8.32 -3.03
N LEU A 129 -2.55 8.97 -3.82
CA LEU A 129 -3.37 8.28 -4.80
C LEU A 129 -2.54 7.72 -5.97
N ASP A 130 -1.57 8.50 -6.45
CA ASP A 130 -0.64 8.09 -7.50
C ASP A 130 0.18 6.87 -7.05
N ASP A 131 0.67 6.88 -5.82
CA ASP A 131 1.49 5.81 -5.25
C ASP A 131 0.67 4.52 -5.00
N LEU A 132 -0.51 4.62 -4.40
CA LEU A 132 -1.43 3.49 -4.23
C LEU A 132 -1.76 2.82 -5.58
N GLU A 133 -2.13 3.61 -6.58
CA GLU A 133 -2.45 3.11 -7.91
C GLU A 133 -1.23 2.47 -8.57
N HIS A 134 -0.08 3.13 -8.50
CA HIS A 134 1.16 2.61 -9.08
C HIS A 134 1.56 1.28 -8.45
N THR A 135 1.50 1.19 -7.12
CA THR A 135 1.87 0.01 -6.36
C THR A 135 0.97 -1.17 -6.72
N VAL A 136 -0.35 -0.99 -6.64
CA VAL A 136 -1.31 -2.05 -6.97
C VAL A 136 -1.18 -2.50 -8.43
N LEU A 137 -1.09 -1.56 -9.38
CA LEU A 137 -0.98 -1.88 -10.80
C LEU A 137 0.35 -2.57 -11.14
N SER A 138 1.46 -2.15 -10.52
CA SER A 138 2.76 -2.77 -10.74
C SER A 138 2.82 -4.20 -10.20
N ILE A 139 2.20 -4.47 -9.05
CA ILE A 139 2.10 -5.82 -8.49
C ILE A 139 1.36 -6.75 -9.46
N VAL A 140 0.18 -6.36 -9.96
CA VAL A 140 -0.61 -7.21 -10.88
C VAL A 140 0.04 -7.35 -12.26
N GLU A 141 0.93 -6.45 -12.63
CA GLU A 141 1.80 -6.57 -13.82
C GLU A 141 3.04 -7.46 -13.60
N GLY A 142 3.18 -8.07 -12.42
CA GLY A 142 4.27 -8.99 -12.11
C GLY A 142 5.61 -8.28 -11.87
N ARG A 143 5.58 -7.05 -11.38
CA ARG A 143 6.78 -6.23 -11.10
C ARG A 143 7.26 -6.32 -9.66
N LEU A 144 6.56 -7.09 -8.82
CA LEU A 144 6.97 -7.37 -7.45
C LEU A 144 8.00 -8.50 -7.41
N SER A 145 9.13 -8.24 -6.76
CA SER A 145 10.11 -9.26 -6.38
C SER A 145 10.33 -9.27 -4.87
N GLU A 146 10.43 -10.46 -4.28
CA GLU A 146 10.68 -10.63 -2.84
C GLU A 146 11.76 -11.67 -2.61
N TRP A 147 12.64 -11.43 -1.65
CA TRP A 147 13.65 -12.41 -1.20
C TRP A 147 14.11 -12.12 0.22
N ARG A 148 14.88 -13.03 0.80
CA ARG A 148 15.55 -12.84 2.08
C ARG A 148 17.05 -12.89 1.89
N GLU A 149 17.75 -12.22 2.80
CA GLU A 149 19.19 -12.31 2.96
C GLU A 149 19.50 -12.76 4.39
N VAL A 150 20.45 -13.69 4.52
CA VAL A 150 20.99 -14.12 5.83
C VAL A 150 22.44 -13.66 5.89
N PRO A 151 22.87 -12.93 6.93
CA PRO A 151 24.26 -12.54 7.08
C PRO A 151 25.17 -13.77 7.10
N ALA A 152 26.30 -13.66 6.42
CA ALA A 152 27.31 -14.69 6.42
C ALA A 152 27.98 -14.82 7.80
N ARG A 153 27.55 -15.83 8.57
CA ARG A 153 28.38 -16.62 9.52
C ARG A 153 29.03 -15.91 10.73
N ASP A 154 28.37 -14.96 11.40
CA ASP A 154 28.81 -14.54 12.75
C ASP A 154 28.02 -15.21 13.90
N GLY A 155 27.10 -16.12 13.57
CA GLY A 155 26.25 -16.79 14.55
C GLY A 155 25.04 -15.95 14.98
N SER A 156 24.86 -14.75 14.44
CA SER A 156 23.61 -14.00 14.57
C SER A 156 22.52 -14.65 13.70
N ALA A 157 21.36 -14.94 14.28
CA ALA A 157 20.16 -15.37 13.55
C ALA A 157 19.45 -14.17 12.89
N ALA A 158 20.21 -13.13 12.54
CA ALA A 158 19.67 -11.96 11.87
C ALA A 158 19.34 -12.31 10.41
N TRP A 159 18.33 -11.65 9.86
CA TRP A 159 17.96 -11.78 8.45
C TRP A 159 17.29 -10.50 8.00
N THR A 160 17.33 -10.26 6.70
CA THR A 160 16.67 -9.13 6.04
C THR A 160 15.68 -9.67 5.03
N ILE A 161 14.48 -9.10 5.00
CA ILE A 161 13.53 -9.28 3.91
C ILE A 161 13.70 -8.11 2.97
N HIS A 162 13.82 -8.41 1.69
CA HIS A 162 13.92 -7.42 0.62
C HIS A 162 12.69 -7.53 -0.27
N GLN A 163 12.16 -6.38 -0.67
CA GLN A 163 11.01 -6.24 -1.54
C GLN A 163 11.33 -5.17 -2.57
N ARG A 164 10.99 -5.44 -3.84
CA ARG A 164 11.18 -4.51 -4.95
C ARG A 164 9.95 -4.45 -5.83
N ILE A 165 9.48 -3.25 -6.12
CA ILE A 165 8.49 -2.98 -7.16
C ILE A 165 9.18 -2.17 -8.27
N GLU A 166 9.25 -2.73 -9.48
CA GLU A 166 9.86 -2.06 -10.62
C GLU A 166 8.91 -1.01 -11.23
N GLY A 167 9.36 0.25 -11.35
CA GLY A 167 8.56 1.30 -11.99
C GLY A 167 9.09 2.72 -11.76
N PRO A 168 8.46 3.73 -12.41
CA PRO A 168 8.80 5.14 -12.19
C PRO A 168 8.61 5.62 -10.75
N LEU A 169 7.67 5.04 -9.99
CA LEU A 169 7.54 5.23 -8.54
C LEU A 169 8.00 3.96 -7.81
N GLY A 170 9.07 3.32 -8.32
CA GLY A 170 9.53 2.04 -7.83
C GLY A 170 9.82 2.09 -6.34
N HIS A 171 9.35 1.07 -5.62
CA HIS A 171 9.54 0.93 -4.19
C HIS A 171 10.58 -0.17 -3.92
N ASP A 172 11.73 0.21 -3.37
CA ASP A 172 12.74 -0.71 -2.83
C ASP A 172 12.66 -0.67 -1.30
N GLY A 173 12.14 -1.74 -0.70
CA GLY A 173 11.93 -1.86 0.75
C GLY A 173 12.79 -2.96 1.37
N GLY A 174 13.26 -2.74 2.59
CA GLY A 174 14.06 -3.71 3.34
C GLY A 174 13.73 -3.71 4.82
N TRP A 175 13.41 -4.88 5.39
CA TRP A 175 13.17 -5.03 6.82
C TRP A 175 14.14 -6.00 7.47
N TRP A 176 14.87 -5.53 8.48
CA TRP A 176 15.86 -6.30 9.22
C TRP A 176 15.33 -6.74 10.58
N ASN A 177 15.48 -8.03 10.92
CA ASN A 177 15.07 -8.52 12.24
C ASN A 177 15.98 -9.63 12.77
N HIS A 178 16.31 -9.56 14.06
CA HIS A 178 17.09 -10.58 14.79
C HIS A 178 16.29 -11.33 15.88
N LYS A 179 15.03 -10.95 16.14
CA LYS A 179 14.14 -11.53 17.16
C LYS A 179 12.95 -12.29 16.56
N ALA A 180 12.56 -12.00 15.32
CA ALA A 180 11.46 -12.70 14.67
C ALA A 180 11.89 -14.07 14.13
N PRO A 181 10.97 -15.04 14.04
CA PRO A 181 11.23 -16.33 13.40
C PRO A 181 11.76 -16.16 11.99
N PHE A 182 12.73 -16.99 11.62
CA PHE A 182 13.32 -16.98 10.28
C PHE A 182 12.22 -17.15 9.20
N PRO A 183 12.15 -16.29 8.17
CA PRO A 183 11.11 -16.35 7.15
C PRO A 183 11.43 -17.45 6.14
N ALA A 184 11.22 -18.70 6.55
CA ALA A 184 11.52 -19.90 5.77
C ALA A 184 10.79 -19.93 4.41
N GLU A 185 9.64 -19.27 4.33
CA GLU A 185 8.79 -19.13 3.15
C GLU A 185 9.38 -18.25 2.05
N LEU A 186 10.29 -17.32 2.37
CA LEU A 186 10.91 -16.45 1.38
C LEU A 186 12.08 -17.14 0.67
N PRO A 187 12.31 -16.90 -0.63
CA PRO A 187 13.47 -17.41 -1.34
C PRO A 187 14.74 -16.62 -0.95
N ASP A 188 15.90 -17.25 -1.08
CA ASP A 188 17.22 -16.64 -0.86
C ASP A 188 17.74 -15.86 -2.09
N GLU A 189 17.11 -16.05 -3.24
CA GLU A 189 17.29 -15.24 -4.45
C GLU A 189 16.01 -14.45 -4.79
N PRO A 190 16.11 -13.30 -5.48
CA PRO A 190 14.94 -12.53 -5.91
C PRO A 190 13.88 -13.37 -6.64
N HIS A 191 12.72 -13.57 -6.01
CA HIS A 191 11.58 -14.20 -6.65
C HIS A 191 10.65 -13.16 -7.21
N ARG A 192 10.61 -13.07 -8.54
CA ARG A 192 9.71 -12.19 -9.28
C ARG A 192 8.38 -12.89 -9.51
N TRP A 193 7.30 -12.30 -9.00
CA TRP A 193 5.96 -12.84 -9.19
C TRP A 193 5.49 -12.71 -10.65
N PRO A 194 4.82 -13.74 -11.21
CA PRO A 194 4.20 -13.63 -12.52
C PRO A 194 3.14 -12.53 -12.60
N ALA A 195 2.98 -11.94 -13.79
CA ALA A 195 1.87 -11.04 -14.06
C ALA A 195 0.53 -11.77 -14.01
N TRP A 196 -0.52 -11.09 -13.56
CA TRP A 196 -1.87 -11.63 -13.54
C TRP A 196 -2.40 -11.80 -14.96
N HIS A 197 -3.06 -12.92 -15.22
CA HIS A 197 -3.70 -13.16 -16.50
C HIS A 197 -4.93 -12.27 -16.65
N ARG A 198 -5.11 -11.69 -17.84
CA ARG A 198 -6.31 -10.91 -18.18
C ARG A 198 -7.43 -11.84 -18.61
N ARG A 199 -8.68 -11.49 -18.28
CA ARG A 199 -9.87 -12.20 -18.77
C ARG A 199 -9.95 -12.06 -20.29
N SER A 200 -10.28 -13.17 -20.98
CA SER A 200 -10.55 -13.21 -22.42
C SER A 200 -11.85 -12.52 -22.81
#